data_AF-A0A7V3KZW3-F1
#
_entry.id   AF-A0A7V3KZW3-F1
#
_cell.length_a   1.000
_cell.length_b   1.000
_cell.length_c   1.000
_cell.angle_alpha   90.00
_cell.angle_beta   90.00
_cell.angle_gamma   90.00
#
_symmetry.space_group_name_H-M   'P 1'
#
loop_
_entity.id
_entity.type
_entity.pdbx_description
1 polymer ?
#
loop_
_entity_poly.entity_id
_entity_poly.type
_entity_poly.pdbx_seq_one_letter_code
_entity_poly.pdbx_strand_id
1 'polypeptide(L)'
;MTLFVKEGCAKCEYVKKSVDLAKLGVKVEVLSPDNPDSLAHLAWHELVKVAETQMPILVLDDSSSLTGAIRIKNYLLALSQN
;
A
#
# COMPACT_ATOMS: atom_id res chain seq x y z
N MET A 1 8.18 5.52 0.92
CA MET A 1 7.06 4.77 0.30
C MET A 1 5.97 4.45 1.33
N THR A 2 4.70 4.45 0.92
CA THR A 2 3.54 4.15 1.79
C THR A 2 2.62 3.10 1.18
N LEU A 3 2.36 2.02 1.88
CA LEU A 3 1.41 0.97 1.50
C LEU A 3 0.08 1.17 2.23
N PHE A 4 -0.94 1.56 1.48
CA PHE A 4 -2.32 1.64 1.96
C PHE A 4 -3.00 0.28 1.86
N VAL A 5 -3.58 -0.14 2.98
CA VAL A 5 -4.29 -1.42 3.11
C VAL A 5 -5.64 -1.19 3.77
N LYS A 6 -6.58 -2.12 3.56
CA LYS A 6 -7.88 -2.12 4.27
C LYS A 6 -7.93 -3.29 5.24
N GLU A 7 -8.67 -3.14 6.34
CA GLU A 7 -8.97 -4.26 7.22
C GLU A 7 -9.69 -5.39 6.47
N GLY A 8 -9.36 -6.64 6.83
CA GLY A 8 -9.93 -7.83 6.19
C GLY A 8 -9.46 -8.08 4.74
N CYS A 9 -8.49 -7.32 4.23
CA CYS A 9 -8.00 -7.48 2.86
C CYS A 9 -6.99 -8.63 2.72
N ALA A 10 -7.43 -9.80 2.26
CA ALA A 10 -6.57 -10.96 2.03
C ALA A 10 -5.38 -10.67 1.08
N LYS A 11 -5.62 -9.86 0.04
CA LYS A 11 -4.58 -9.41 -0.92
C LYS A 11 -3.50 -8.55 -0.25
N CYS A 12 -3.88 -7.75 0.74
CA CYS A 12 -2.98 -6.88 1.47
C CYS A 12 -2.09 -7.71 2.40
N GLU A 13 -2.68 -8.69 3.09
CA GLU A 13 -1.94 -9.65 3.93
C GLU A 13 -0.94 -10.48 3.11
N TYR A 14 -1.29 -10.84 1.87
CA TYR A 14 -0.37 -11.52 0.97
C TYR A 14 0.92 -10.71 0.72
N VAL A 15 0.80 -9.40 0.48
CA VAL A 15 1.96 -8.51 0.29
C VAL A 15 2.79 -8.42 1.56
N LYS A 16 2.16 -8.16 2.71
CA LYS A 16 2.85 -8.05 4.02
C LYS A 16 3.63 -9.31 4.40
N LYS A 17 3.11 -10.50 4.08
CA LYS A 17 3.79 -11.78 4.36
C LYS A 17 4.90 -12.11 3.38
N SER A 18 4.87 -11.53 2.18
CA SER A 18 5.83 -11.86 1.12
C SER A 18 7.10 -11.03 1.18
N VAL A 19 7.07 -9.84 1.79
CA VAL A 19 8.20 -8.90 1.79
C VAL A 19 8.33 -8.23 3.15
N ASP A 20 9.57 -8.05 3.61
CA ASP A 20 9.88 -7.31 4.82
C ASP A 20 9.76 -5.80 4.57
N LEU A 21 8.53 -5.29 4.74
CA LEU A 21 8.19 -3.88 4.50
C LEU A 21 8.99 -2.91 5.39
N ALA A 22 9.30 -3.32 6.62
CA ALA A 22 10.03 -2.50 7.57
C ALA A 22 11.47 -2.30 7.12
N LYS A 23 12.14 -3.36 6.64
CA LYS A 23 13.50 -3.24 6.08
C LYS A 23 13.57 -2.36 4.84
N LEU A 24 12.50 -2.29 4.06
CA LEU A 24 12.41 -1.44 2.87
C LEU A 24 11.99 0.00 3.19
N GLY A 25 11.77 0.35 4.47
CA GLY A 25 11.27 1.68 4.85
C GLY A 25 9.86 1.97 4.34
N VAL A 26 9.06 0.94 4.06
CA VAL A 26 7.67 1.10 3.60
C VAL A 26 6.77 1.29 4.81
N LYS A 27 6.15 2.46 4.92
CA LYS A 27 5.13 2.74 5.94
C LYS A 27 3.83 2.02 5.57
N VAL A 28 3.17 1.38 6.52
CA VAL A 28 1.85 0.77 6.30
C VAL A 28 0.78 1.63 6.94
N GLU A 29 -0.21 2.03 6.15
CA GLU A 29 -1.37 2.78 6.63
C GLU A 29 -2.65 1.98 6.39
N VAL A 30 -3.43 1.80 7.45
CA VAL A 30 -4.67 1.02 7.42
C VAL A 30 -5.84 1.98 7.28
N LEU A 31 -6.59 1.83 6.20
CA LEU A 31 -7.85 2.51 5.96
C LEU A 31 -8.92 1.84 6.83
N SER A 32 -9.28 2.49 7.92
CA SER A 32 -10.38 2.11 8.80
C SER A 32 -11.14 3.37 9.25
N PRO A 33 -12.42 3.23 9.65
CA PRO A 33 -13.18 4.35 10.21
C PRO A 33 -12.51 5.01 11.43
N ASP A 34 -11.73 4.23 12.19
CA ASP A 34 -11.01 4.69 13.37
C ASP A 34 -9.68 5.40 13.04
N ASN A 35 -9.30 5.45 11.75
CA ASN A 35 -8.07 6.07 11.28
C ASN A 35 -8.34 7.05 10.11
N PRO A 36 -8.98 8.19 10.39
CA PRO A 36 -9.31 9.19 9.37
C PRO A 36 -8.07 9.81 8.72
N ASP A 37 -6.94 9.86 9.43
CA ASP A 37 -5.69 10.43 8.91
C ASP A 37 -5.15 9.63 7.72
N SER A 38 -5.26 8.29 7.76
CA SER A 38 -4.85 7.44 6.63
C SER A 38 -5.72 7.65 5.40
N LEU A 39 -7.03 7.91 5.60
CA LEU A 39 -7.93 8.25 4.51
C LEU A 39 -7.61 9.64 3.94
N ALA A 40 -7.34 10.62 4.80
CA ALA A 40 -6.95 11.97 4.37
C ALA A 40 -5.63 11.95 3.57
N HIS A 41 -4.66 11.16 3.99
CA HIS A 41 -3.40 10.98 3.26
C HIS A 41 -3.64 10.33 1.89
N LEU A 42 -4.46 9.28 1.81
CA LEU A 42 -4.84 8.69 0.53
C LEU A 42 -5.59 9.68 -0.37
N ALA A 43 -6.44 10.52 0.21
CA ALA A 43 -7.19 11.56 -0.51
C ALA A 43 -6.29 12.65 -1.09
N TRP A 44 -5.21 13.00 -0.40
CA TRP A 44 -4.19 13.91 -0.94
C TRP A 44 -3.55 13.38 -2.23
N HIS A 45 -3.43 12.05 -2.35
CA HIS A 45 -2.97 11.39 -3.58
C HIS A 45 -4.07 11.18 -4.64
N GLU A 46 -5.30 11.66 -4.40
CA GLU A 46 -6.47 11.45 -5.28
C GLU A 46 -6.85 9.96 -5.50
N LEU A 47 -6.44 9.06 -4.59
CA LEU A 47 -6.58 7.61 -4.75
C LEU A 47 -7.80 7.00 -4.06
N VAL A 48 -8.71 7.83 -3.50
CA VAL A 48 -9.90 7.34 -2.76
C VAL A 48 -10.77 6.43 -3.63
N LYS A 49 -11.11 6.88 -4.86
CA LYS A 49 -11.90 6.07 -5.81
C LYS A 49 -11.18 4.80 -6.26
N VAL A 50 -9.85 4.83 -6.28
CA VAL A 50 -9.04 3.65 -6.62
C VAL A 50 -9.12 2.62 -5.49
N ALA A 51 -9.05 3.03 -4.22
CA ALA A 51 -9.14 2.13 -3.08
C ALA A 51 -10.51 1.42 -2.95
N GLU A 52 -11.57 2.01 -3.50
CA GLU A 52 -12.89 1.36 -3.56
C GLU A 52 -12.91 0.15 -4.51
N THR A 53 -12.06 0.15 -5.55
CA THR A 53 -12.07 -0.88 -6.61
C THR A 53 -10.83 -1.78 -6.58
N GLN A 54 -9.69 -1.27 -6.12
CA GLN A 54 -8.39 -1.92 -6.18
C GLN A 54 -7.61 -1.72 -4.89
N MET A 55 -7.25 -2.84 -4.26
CA MET A 55 -6.39 -2.88 -3.08
C MET A 55 -5.43 -4.07 -3.17
N PRO A 56 -4.24 -3.99 -2.54
CA PRO A 56 -3.65 -2.82 -1.89
C PRO A 56 -3.15 -1.75 -2.88
N ILE A 57 -2.78 -0.58 -2.35
CA ILE A 57 -2.19 0.54 -3.09
C ILE A 57 -0.85 0.90 -2.45
N LEU A 58 0.23 0.93 -3.24
CA LEU A 58 1.54 1.41 -2.83
C LEU A 58 1.78 2.76 -3.49
N VAL A 59 2.06 3.79 -2.68
CA VAL A 59 2.50 5.10 -3.15
C VAL A 59 4.03 5.20 -2.99
N LEU A 60 4.69 5.59 -4.08
CA LEU A 60 6.13 5.74 -4.17
C LEU A 60 6.57 7.16 -3.77
N ASP A 61 7.86 7.37 -3.57
CA ASP A 61 8.39 8.66 -3.10
C ASP A 61 8.28 9.78 -4.14
N ASP A 62 8.12 9.43 -5.42
CA ASP A 62 7.82 10.35 -6.52
C ASP A 62 6.32 10.66 -6.66
N SER A 63 5.50 10.26 -5.68
CA SER A 63 4.02 10.36 -5.69
C SER A 63 3.31 9.52 -6.76
N SER A 64 4.02 8.66 -7.48
CA SER A 64 3.38 7.65 -8.33
C SER A 64 2.76 6.53 -7.49
N SER A 65 1.82 5.79 -8.08
CA SER A 65 1.10 4.72 -7.38
C SER A 65 1.08 3.41 -8.15
N LEU A 66 1.17 2.31 -7.40
CA LEU A 66 1.05 0.95 -7.88
C LEU A 66 -0.14 0.30 -7.18
N THR A 67 -0.99 -0.38 -7.94
CA THR A 67 -2.16 -1.08 -7.41
C THR A 67 -2.05 -2.59 -7.65
N GLY A 68 -2.69 -3.35 -6.76
CA GLY A 68 -2.81 -4.79 -6.88
C GLY A 68 -1.63 -5.56 -6.28
N ALA A 69 -1.96 -6.62 -5.54
CA ALA A 69 -1.01 -7.33 -4.70
C ALA A 69 0.19 -7.94 -5.45
N ILE A 70 -0.02 -8.51 -6.65
CA ILE A 70 1.06 -9.16 -7.41
C ILE A 70 2.07 -8.11 -7.91
N ARG A 71 1.59 -7.01 -8.48
CA ARG A 71 2.45 -5.93 -8.98
C ARG A 71 3.27 -5.30 -7.86
N ILE A 72 2.60 -4.96 -6.76
CA ILE A 72 3.24 -4.38 -5.57
C ILE A 72 4.28 -5.35 -4.99
N LYS A 73 3.93 -6.62 -4.81
CA LYS A 73 4.88 -7.63 -4.32
C LYS A 73 6.13 -7.71 -5.20
N ASN A 74 5.96 -7.84 -6.52
CA ASN A 74 7.09 -8.00 -7.43
C ASN A 74 8.00 -6.77 -7.43
N TYR A 75 7.41 -5.58 -7.36
CA TYR A 75 8.15 -4.33 -7.23
C TYR A 75 9.00 -4.30 -5.94
N LEU A 76 8.38 -4.59 -4.79
CA LEU A 76 9.05 -4.58 -3.49
C LEU A 76 10.12 -5.67 -3.38
N LEU A 77 9.90 -6.85 -3.95
CA LEU A 77 10.93 -7.90 -4.01
C LEU A 77 12.13 -7.49 -4.86
N ALA A 78 11.92 -6.83 -5.99
CA ALA A 78 13.01 -6.34 -6.82
C ALA A 78 13.86 -5.29 -6.08
N LEU A 79 13.23 -4.40 -5.31
CA LEU A 79 13.94 -3.44 -4.46
C LEU A 79 14.75 -4.10 -3.34
N SER A 80 14.28 -5.21 -2.78
CA SER A 80 14.97 -5.93 -1.70
C SER A 80 16.22 -6.69 -2.15
N GLN A 81 16.43 -6.88 -3.45
CA GLN A 81 17.58 -7.61 -4.02
C GLN A 81 18.69 -6.67 -4.52
N ASN A 82 18.52 -5.36 -4.35
CA ASN A 82 19.42 -4.32 -4.82
C ASN A 82 20.03 -3.54 -3.64
#